data_AF-A0A3Q3EE38-F1
#
_entry.id   AF-A0A3Q3EE38-F1
#
_cell.length_a   1.000
_cell.length_b   1.000
_cell.length_c   1.000
_cell.angle_alpha   90.00
_cell.angle_beta   90.00
_cell.angle_gamma   90.00
#
_symmetry.space_group_name_H-M   'P 1'
#
loop_
_entity.id
_entity.type
_entity.pdbx_description
1 polymer ?
#
loop_
_entity_poly.entity_id
_entity_poly.type
_entity_poly.pdbx_seq_one_letter_code
_entity_poly.pdbx_strand_id
1 'polypeptide(L)' 'LDKQRNEDVNNFDQDFTREEPILTPVDNNIIKQINQDEFKGFSYFGDETVA' A
#
# COMPACT_ATOMS: atom_id res chain seq x y z
N LEU A 1 2.56 22.88 20.86
CA LEU A 1 2.49 22.69 19.40
C LEU A 1 2.87 21.23 19.17
N ASP A 2 1.86 20.38 19.23
CA ASP A 2 2.06 18.94 19.22
C ASP A 2 2.61 18.52 17.86
N LYS A 3 3.80 17.93 17.91
CA LYS A 3 4.48 17.30 16.78
C LYS A 3 3.50 16.25 16.23
N GLN A 4 3.10 16.40 14.96
CA GLN A 4 2.20 15.45 14.31
C GLN A 4 2.80 14.05 14.43
N ARG A 5 2.16 13.20 15.24
CA ARG A 5 2.58 11.81 15.42
C ARG A 5 2.18 11.07 14.15
N ASN A 6 2.99 10.12 13.70
CA ASN A 6 2.71 9.28 12.52
C ASN A 6 1.41 8.44 12.60
N GLU A 7 0.65 8.60 13.69
CA GLU A 7 -0.61 7.93 14.02
C GLU A 7 -1.78 8.92 14.04
N ASP A 8 -1.57 10.18 13.63
CA ASP A 8 -2.65 11.16 13.53
C ASP A 8 -3.55 10.82 12.33
N VAL A 9 -4.49 9.92 12.58
CA VAL A 9 -5.42 9.41 11.60
C VAL A 9 -6.81 10.06 11.69
N ASN A 10 -6.90 11.20 12.39
CA ASN A 10 -8.19 11.84 12.70
C ASN A 10 -8.96 12.33 11.46
N ASN A 11 -8.31 12.42 10.30
CA ASN A 11 -8.93 12.76 9.02
C ASN A 11 -9.35 11.53 8.19
N PHE A 12 -9.13 10.32 8.70
CA PHE A 12 -9.48 9.05 8.06
C PHE A 12 -10.64 8.39 8.81
N ASP A 13 -11.40 7.55 8.09
CA ASP A 13 -12.45 6.76 8.71
C ASP A 13 -11.85 5.78 9.74
N GLN A 14 -12.49 5.68 10.91
CA GLN A 14 -12.03 4.80 11.97
C GLN A 14 -12.11 3.33 11.57
N ASP A 15 -13.01 2.97 10.65
CA ASP A 15 -13.13 1.60 10.17
C ASP A 15 -11.82 1.11 9.51
N PHE A 16 -11.11 1.97 8.76
CA PHE A 16 -9.82 1.60 8.16
C PHE A 16 -8.66 1.61 9.16
N THR A 17 -8.67 2.53 10.12
CA THR A 17 -7.53 2.73 11.03
C THR A 17 -7.49 1.75 12.21
N ARG A 18 -8.60 1.04 12.44
CA ARG A 18 -8.71 0.01 13.48
C ARG A 18 -8.31 -1.38 13.01
N GLU A 19 -8.30 -1.62 11.71
CA GLU A 19 -7.87 -2.90 11.14
C GLU A 19 -6.35 -3.06 11.28
N GLU A 20 -5.89 -4.29 11.53
CA GLU A 20 -4.45 -4.57 11.47
C GLU A 20 -3.95 -4.43 10.02
N PRO A 21 -2.78 -3.82 9.79
CA PRO A 21 -2.25 -3.58 8.44
C PRO A 21 -1.64 -4.86 7.85
N ILE A 22 -2.50 -5.85 7.58
CA ILE A 22 -2.13 -7.14 7.01
C ILE A 22 -2.51 -7.20 5.53
N LEU A 23 -1.66 -7.84 4.72
CA LEU A 23 -2.03 -8.17 3.35
C LEU A 23 -2.96 -9.38 3.35
N THR A 24 -4.02 -9.32 2.56
CA THR A 24 -4.89 -10.48 2.34
C THR A 24 -4.06 -11.64 1.78
N PRO A 25 -4.12 -12.84 2.39
CA PRO A 25 -3.41 -14.00 1.87
C PRO A 25 -3.84 -14.33 0.43
N VAL A 26 -2.88 -14.66 -0.42
CA VAL A 26 -3.12 -14.99 -1.83
C VAL A 26 -2.98 -16.48 -2.09
N ASP A 27 -3.84 -17.02 -2.96
CA ASP A 27 -3.71 -18.40 -3.45
C ASP A 27 -2.67 -18.47 -4.59
N ASN A 28 -1.66 -19.32 -4.41
CA ASN A 28 -0.61 -19.59 -5.40
C ASN A 28 -1.15 -20.07 -6.76
N ASN A 29 -2.32 -20.72 -6.80
CA ASN A 29 -2.93 -21.15 -8.05
C ASN A 29 -3.42 -19.96 -8.87
N ILE A 30 -3.96 -18.92 -8.22
CA ILE A 30 -4.38 -17.68 -8.86
C ILE A 30 -3.15 -16.97 -9.43
N ILE A 31 -2.08 -16.85 -8.64
CA ILE A 31 -0.84 -16.18 -9.07
C ILE A 31 -0.26 -16.80 -10.35
N LYS A 32 -0.30 -18.13 -10.47
CA LYS A 32 0.20 -18.86 -11.65
C LYS A 32 -0.64 -18.65 -12.92
N GLN A 33 -1.90 -18.26 -12.78
CA GLN A 33 -2.81 -18.04 -13.91
C GLN A 33 -2.75 -16.61 -14.46
N ILE A 34 -2.18 -15.67 -13.70
CA ILE A 34 -2.06 -14.27 -14.10
C ILE A 34 -0.95 -14.13 -15.14
N ASN A 35 -1.26 -13.46 -16.26
CA ASN A 35 -0.29 -13.11 -17.29
C ASN A 35 0.68 -12.02 -16.79
N GLN A 36 1.87 -12.42 -16.35
CA GLN A 36 2.87 -11.49 -15.78
C GLN A 36 3.41 -10.48 -16.80
N ASP A 37 3.28 -10.76 -18.09
CA ASP A 37 3.76 -9.86 -19.14
C ASP A 37 2.98 -8.54 -19.22
N GLU A 38 1.73 -8.51 -18.71
CA GLU A 38 0.91 -7.30 -18.62
C GLU A 38 1.49 -6.25 -17.66
N PHE A 39 2.34 -6.67 -16.72
CA PHE A 39 2.95 -5.81 -15.72
C PHE A 39 4.39 -5.39 -16.09
N LYS A 40 4.86 -5.71 -17.30
CA LYS A 40 6.17 -5.24 -17.79
C LYS A 40 6.20 -3.71 -17.83
N GLY A 41 7.23 -3.11 -17.23
CA GLY A 41 7.36 -1.65 -17.14
C GLY A 41 6.58 -1.00 -15.99
N PHE A 42 5.98 -1.78 -15.09
CA PHE A 42 5.27 -1.25 -13.92
C PHE A 42 6.20 -0.59 -12.88
N SER A 43 7.42 -1.10 -12.73
CA SER A 43 8.36 -0.58 -11.73
C SER A 43 8.77 0.87 -12.05
N TYR A 44 8.51 1.77 -11.11
CA TYR A 44 8.88 3.18 -11.15
C TYR A 44 9.50 3.58 -9.82
N PHE A 45 10.54 4.41 -9.88
CA PHE A 45 11.07 5.12 -8.72
C PHE A 45 10.85 6.60 -8.99
N GLY A 46 10.20 7.29 -8.05
CA GLY A 46 10.09 8.75 -8.12
C GLY A 46 11.46 9.38 -8.06
N ASP A 47 11.67 10.46 -8.80
CA ASP A 47 12.84 11.31 -8.61
C ASP A 47 12.87 11.72 -7.13
N GLU A 48 13.97 11.42 -6.43
CA GLU A 48 14.16 11.71 -4.99
C GLU A 48 14.09 13.21 -4.63
N THR A 49 13.72 14.07 -5.57
CA THR A 49 13.69 15.52 -5.42
C THR A 49 12.28 16.07 -5.59
N VAL A 50 11.43 15.85 -4.61
CA VAL A 50 10.43 16.86 -4.24
C VAL A 50 10.51 17.03 -2.73
N ALA A 51 10.84 18.26 -2.33
CA ALA A 51 11.19 18.74 -1.00
C ALA A 51 10.15 18.47 0.10
#